data_AF-A0A1F8R950-F1
#
_entry.id   AF-A0A1F8R950-F1
#
_cell.length_a   1.000
_cell.length_b   1.000
_cell.length_c   1.000
_cell.angle_alpha   90.00
_cell.angle_beta   90.00
_cell.angle_gamma   90.00
#
_symmetry.space_group_name_H-M   'P 1'
#
loop_
_entity.id
_entity.type
_entity.pdbx_description
1 polymer ?
#
loop_
_entity_poly.entity_id
_entity_poly.type
_entity_poly.pdbx_seq_one_letter_code
_entity_poly.pdbx_strand_id
1 'polypeptide(L)'
;MISLIDRKRLQRLTLLLRVCIALLIAHGAFQPLTAAADTPSKAITFEDGSLVHPVTGVTRVSGNVVLDDASAIKGVYAAGIQTTDSAYLEEAFPGADDVFVTFYLKINALPSDDVRIAQISNDGTTVGAIGLRPNGQLRLRYNSNTIGSETAPLLEGAIYRVGIRQKRGAGADAILEGYLATGDDPFVAPFAGTTVGKWTTPADRVRLGATNSNALDALLDDITLDLGAAPQATEPSPTAAPTDAPINPTATPPSPTPTPEPPTATPTATATVPLPASATPTAIAAGNPDPSKCTGYPEPRVFVEAQAWWLTTPGKTGTNHGHVHVGTCFPYAQRLSGKVDFDIRVIMHDNPGKLNLVRVQLAGDYGQISAAHVSTSRTCAVPGTCEFWYHVTVDTTKSPYDGRQEFRFGARLAEPDGSTMLASTGWQAYLNNGKPVNDYRSYDLTEARGWYTNVGYINARLDSTLPTKPVSGVWSFKVSLKPGSGGIPVTHHIVLLDANFHAGIPGTVLKQGSGGWIGTITLDTRMLVNGPHKLILRADADAPAGSTDSGVMVIPFMVQNP
;
A
#
# COMPACT_ATOMS: atom_id res chain seq x y z
N MET A 1 -23.25 -41.24 27.37
CA MET A 1 -23.58 -42.25 26.35
C MET A 1 -24.48 -41.60 25.29
N ILE A 2 -23.88 -41.07 24.22
CA ILE A 2 -24.64 -40.69 23.02
C ILE A 2 -24.97 -42.02 22.32
N SER A 3 -26.26 -42.32 22.23
CA SER A 3 -26.78 -43.59 21.73
C SER A 3 -26.22 -43.91 20.34
N LEU A 4 -25.86 -45.17 20.11
CA LEU A 4 -25.39 -45.72 18.82
C LEU A 4 -26.34 -45.42 17.65
N ILE A 5 -27.59 -45.04 17.94
CA ILE A 5 -28.63 -44.69 16.97
C ILE A 5 -28.33 -43.34 16.28
N ASP A 6 -27.67 -42.39 16.95
CA ASP A 6 -27.38 -41.07 16.37
C ASP A 6 -26.23 -41.09 15.35
N ARG A 7 -25.21 -41.94 15.56
CA ARG A 7 -24.09 -42.06 14.60
C ARG A 7 -24.53 -42.61 13.25
N LYS A 8 -25.49 -43.54 13.22
CA LYS A 8 -26.02 -44.11 11.97
C LYS A 8 -26.88 -43.12 11.19
N ARG A 9 -27.61 -42.23 11.88
CA ARG A 9 -28.37 -41.14 11.23
C ARG A 9 -27.44 -40.08 10.66
N LEU A 10 -26.38 -39.71 11.38
CA LEU A 10 -25.40 -38.74 10.90
C LEU A 10 -24.63 -39.26 9.68
N GLN A 11 -24.21 -40.53 9.69
CA GLN A 11 -23.56 -41.15 8.53
C GLN A 11 -24.46 -41.24 7.29
N ARG A 12 -25.76 -41.51 7.46
CA ARG A 12 -26.72 -41.50 6.35
C ARG A 12 -26.94 -40.09 5.78
N LEU A 13 -26.94 -39.07 6.63
CA LEU A 13 -27.09 -37.68 6.20
C LEU A 13 -25.85 -37.18 5.44
N THR A 14 -24.65 -37.54 5.89
CA THR A 14 -23.40 -37.21 5.17
C THR A 14 -23.30 -37.93 3.83
N LEU A 15 -23.79 -39.17 3.75
CA LEU A 15 -23.80 -39.93 2.50
C LEU A 15 -24.82 -39.35 1.50
N LEU A 16 -26.03 -38.98 1.94
CA LEU A 16 -27.02 -38.31 1.09
C LEU A 16 -26.49 -36.97 0.56
N LEU A 17 -25.83 -36.18 1.41
CA LEU A 17 -25.28 -34.88 1.01
C LEU A 17 -24.18 -35.03 -0.04
N ARG A 18 -23.32 -36.06 0.07
CA ARG A 18 -22.28 -36.37 -0.93
C ARG A 18 -22.88 -36.85 -2.25
N VAL A 19 -23.95 -37.64 -2.21
CA VAL A 19 -24.65 -38.10 -3.43
C VAL A 19 -25.37 -36.95 -4.13
N CYS A 20 -25.98 -36.01 -3.40
CA CYS A 20 -26.60 -34.82 -3.99
C CYS A 20 -25.56 -33.89 -4.64
N ILE A 21 -24.40 -33.68 -4.00
CA ILE A 21 -23.31 -32.87 -4.58
C ILE A 21 -22.74 -33.54 -5.85
N ALA A 22 -22.55 -34.86 -5.84
CA ALA A 22 -22.09 -35.59 -7.01
C ALA A 22 -23.11 -35.56 -8.17
N LEU A 23 -24.42 -35.63 -7.87
CA LEU A 23 -25.47 -35.48 -8.88
C LEU A 23 -25.52 -34.04 -9.44
N LEU A 24 -25.32 -33.01 -8.61
CA LEU A 24 -25.30 -31.61 -9.06
C LEU A 24 -24.10 -31.30 -9.96
N ILE A 25 -22.94 -31.92 -9.73
CA ILE A 25 -21.75 -31.80 -10.58
C ILE A 25 -21.94 -32.52 -11.93
N ALA A 26 -22.62 -33.68 -11.93
CA ALA A 26 -22.83 -34.47 -13.15
C ALA A 26 -23.82 -33.83 -14.15
N HIS A 27 -24.66 -32.88 -13.73
CA HIS A 27 -25.68 -32.23 -14.58
C HIS A 27 -25.23 -30.87 -15.16
N GLY A 28 -23.95 -30.52 -15.11
CA GLY A 28 -23.40 -29.41 -15.91
C GLY A 28 -23.87 -28.00 -15.55
N ALA A 29 -24.44 -27.78 -14.36
CA ALA A 29 -24.94 -26.48 -13.92
C ALA A 29 -23.87 -25.52 -13.35
N PHE A 30 -22.59 -25.87 -13.46
CA PHE A 30 -21.47 -24.97 -13.13
C PHE A 30 -20.39 -25.09 -14.21
N GLN A 31 -20.39 -24.16 -15.16
CA GLN A 31 -19.16 -23.85 -15.88
C GLN A 31 -18.25 -23.06 -14.93
N PRO A 32 -16.96 -23.41 -14.81
CA PRO A 32 -16.03 -22.59 -14.05
C PRO A 32 -15.96 -21.21 -14.69
N LEU A 33 -16.17 -20.14 -13.90
CA LEU A 33 -15.86 -18.79 -14.34
C LEU A 33 -14.38 -18.78 -14.76
N THR A 34 -14.12 -18.53 -16.04
CA THR A 34 -12.80 -18.12 -16.51
C THR A 34 -12.37 -16.89 -15.70
N ALA A 35 -11.19 -16.97 -15.08
CA ALA A 35 -10.57 -15.85 -14.39
C ALA A 35 -10.56 -14.62 -15.31
N ALA A 36 -11.01 -13.47 -14.81
CA ALA A 36 -10.81 -12.19 -15.49
C ALA A 36 -9.30 -12.00 -15.70
N ALA A 37 -8.90 -11.66 -16.92
CA ALA A 37 -7.50 -11.33 -17.21
C ALA A 37 -7.07 -10.13 -16.33
N ASP A 38 -5.91 -10.22 -15.68
CA ASP A 38 -5.23 -9.09 -15.02
C ASP A 38 -5.13 -7.95 -16.05
N THR A 39 -5.80 -6.83 -15.79
CA THR A 39 -5.75 -5.67 -16.67
C THR A 39 -4.48 -4.87 -16.37
N PRO A 40 -3.59 -4.62 -17.35
CA PRO A 40 -2.30 -3.95 -17.10
C PRO A 40 -2.49 -2.57 -16.49
N SER A 41 -1.67 -2.20 -15.50
CA SER A 41 -1.57 -0.83 -15.00
C SER A 41 -0.13 -0.36 -14.84
N LYS A 42 0.12 0.94 -15.05
CA LYS A 42 1.43 1.59 -14.96
C LYS A 42 1.36 2.82 -14.08
N ALA A 43 2.34 2.97 -13.18
CA ALA A 43 2.54 4.16 -12.37
C ALA A 43 3.74 4.94 -12.92
N ILE A 44 3.52 6.20 -13.28
CA ILE A 44 4.51 7.11 -13.84
C ILE A 44 4.73 8.20 -12.79
N THR A 45 5.81 8.07 -12.03
CA THR A 45 6.09 8.86 -10.83
C THR A 45 7.34 9.75 -10.99
N PHE A 46 8.18 9.51 -12.00
CA PHE A 46 9.44 10.24 -12.24
C PHE A 46 10.50 10.16 -11.13
N GLU A 47 10.22 9.43 -10.05
CA GLU A 47 11.08 9.29 -8.87
C GLU A 47 12.45 8.65 -9.14
N ASP A 48 12.66 8.08 -10.32
CA ASP A 48 13.97 7.63 -10.81
C ASP A 48 14.84 8.78 -11.36
N GLY A 49 14.36 10.02 -11.31
CA GLY A 49 15.06 11.18 -11.84
C GLY A 49 14.94 11.30 -13.36
N SER A 50 13.90 10.70 -13.97
CA SER A 50 13.70 10.72 -15.43
C SER A 50 12.23 10.87 -15.82
N LEU A 51 11.96 11.77 -16.77
CA LEU A 51 10.64 11.85 -17.42
C LEU A 51 10.36 10.66 -18.34
N VAL A 52 11.41 10.05 -18.90
CA VAL A 52 11.29 8.91 -19.83
C VAL A 52 11.94 7.68 -19.20
N HIS A 53 11.11 6.72 -18.83
CA HIS A 53 11.57 5.48 -18.20
C HIS A 53 10.53 4.36 -18.42
N PRO A 54 10.95 3.11 -18.72
CA PRO A 54 10.02 2.02 -19.00
C PRO A 54 9.04 1.71 -17.86
N VAL A 55 9.44 1.95 -16.60
CA VAL A 55 8.64 1.59 -15.42
C VAL A 55 7.94 2.81 -14.82
N THR A 56 8.69 3.89 -14.58
CA THR A 56 8.29 5.06 -13.76
C THR A 56 8.16 6.36 -14.55
N GLY A 57 8.43 6.33 -15.86
CA GLY A 57 8.36 7.49 -16.74
C GLY A 57 7.43 7.22 -17.93
N VAL A 58 7.24 8.23 -18.77
CA VAL A 58 6.48 8.05 -20.00
C VAL A 58 7.35 7.46 -21.12
N THR A 59 6.71 6.91 -22.16
CA THR A 59 7.45 6.46 -23.35
C THR A 59 8.15 7.59 -24.10
N ARG A 60 7.60 8.82 -24.07
CA ARG A 60 8.18 9.96 -24.80
C ARG A 60 7.78 11.30 -24.18
N VAL A 61 8.70 12.27 -24.25
CA VAL A 61 8.44 13.70 -24.02
C VAL A 61 8.45 14.44 -25.35
N SER A 62 7.53 15.39 -25.53
CA SER A 62 7.49 16.32 -26.66
C SER A 62 7.52 17.75 -26.14
N GLY A 63 8.28 18.64 -26.79
CA GLY A 63 8.38 20.04 -26.39
C GLY A 63 9.14 20.23 -25.06
N ASN A 64 8.93 21.39 -24.43
CA ASN A 64 9.59 21.75 -23.17
C ASN A 64 8.82 21.19 -21.96
N VAL A 65 9.13 19.95 -21.59
CA VAL A 65 8.74 19.36 -20.29
C VAL A 65 10.02 19.10 -19.52
N VAL A 66 10.11 19.64 -18.31
CA VAL A 66 11.28 19.54 -17.45
C VAL A 66 10.97 18.68 -16.24
N LEU A 67 11.99 18.00 -15.73
CA LEU A 67 11.91 17.34 -14.44
C LEU A 67 12.11 18.42 -13.36
N ASP A 68 11.10 18.63 -12.52
CA ASP A 68 11.10 19.61 -11.44
C ASP A 68 11.34 18.89 -10.11
N ASP A 69 12.41 19.24 -9.40
CA ASP A 69 12.83 18.67 -8.12
C ASP A 69 12.62 19.62 -6.93
N ALA A 70 12.09 20.81 -7.18
CA ALA A 70 11.91 21.87 -6.19
C ALA A 70 10.43 22.03 -5.79
N SER A 71 9.52 21.71 -6.71
CA SER A 71 8.09 21.94 -6.58
C SER A 71 7.26 20.67 -6.78
N ALA A 72 7.86 19.49 -6.61
CA ALA A 72 7.17 18.21 -6.75
C ALA A 72 5.87 18.17 -5.93
N ILE A 73 4.83 17.55 -6.49
CA ILE A 73 3.53 17.44 -5.82
C ILE A 73 3.57 16.27 -4.84
N LYS A 74 4.19 15.17 -5.27
CA LYS A 74 4.45 13.94 -4.53
C LYS A 74 5.92 13.57 -4.72
N GLY A 75 6.51 12.92 -3.73
CA GLY A 75 7.89 12.45 -3.84
C GLY A 75 8.92 13.58 -4.04
N VAL A 76 9.89 13.32 -4.91
CA VAL A 76 11.03 14.20 -5.19
C VAL A 76 10.90 14.91 -6.52
N TYR A 77 10.30 14.28 -7.53
CA TYR A 77 10.27 14.82 -8.89
C TYR A 77 8.85 14.91 -9.46
N ALA A 78 8.55 16.01 -10.14
CA ALA A 78 7.35 16.16 -10.96
C ALA A 78 7.70 16.54 -12.40
N ALA A 79 6.74 16.42 -13.31
CA ALA A 79 6.87 16.96 -14.66
C ALA A 79 6.40 18.43 -14.68
N GLY A 80 7.35 19.36 -14.79
CA GLY A 80 7.09 20.78 -15.02
C GLY A 80 6.84 21.07 -16.48
N ILE A 81 5.70 21.69 -16.78
CA ILE A 81 5.35 22.15 -18.12
C ILE A 81 5.18 23.66 -18.06
N GLN A 82 6.18 24.36 -18.58
CA GLN A 82 6.13 25.81 -18.81
C GLN A 82 6.39 26.06 -20.29
N THR A 83 5.31 26.28 -21.03
CA THR A 83 5.34 26.36 -22.48
C THR A 83 4.38 27.42 -23.01
N THR A 84 4.73 28.00 -24.15
CA THR A 84 3.84 28.84 -24.97
C THR A 84 3.39 28.13 -26.26
N ASP A 85 3.83 26.88 -26.48
CA ASP A 85 3.48 26.00 -27.59
C ASP A 85 3.19 24.57 -27.06
N SER A 86 3.11 23.57 -27.93
CA SER A 86 2.84 22.18 -27.53
C SER A 86 4.01 21.57 -26.75
N ALA A 87 3.76 21.20 -25.50
CA ALA A 87 4.67 20.41 -24.67
C ALA A 87 3.89 19.40 -23.83
N TYR A 88 4.22 18.12 -23.93
CA TYR A 88 3.46 17.05 -23.29
C TYR A 88 4.29 15.78 -23.07
N LEU A 89 3.84 15.02 -22.08
CA LEU A 89 4.19 13.64 -21.82
C LEU A 89 3.33 12.72 -22.70
N GLU A 90 3.91 11.65 -23.24
CA GLU A 90 3.20 10.66 -24.06
C GLU A 90 3.50 9.24 -23.60
N GLU A 91 2.45 8.52 -23.24
CA GLU A 91 2.48 7.07 -23.01
C GLU A 91 1.76 6.36 -24.13
N ALA A 92 2.49 5.53 -24.88
CA ALA A 92 1.96 4.65 -25.91
C ALA A 92 1.84 3.21 -25.38
N PHE A 93 0.77 2.53 -25.75
CA PHE A 93 0.48 1.16 -25.31
C PHE A 93 -0.21 0.34 -26.41
N PRO A 94 -0.18 -1.00 -26.34
CA PRO A 94 -1.02 -1.83 -27.19
C PRO A 94 -2.49 -1.47 -27.01
N GLY A 95 -3.26 -1.45 -28.09
CA GLY A 95 -4.66 -1.01 -28.07
C GLY A 95 -5.49 -1.61 -26.93
N ALA A 96 -6.17 -0.75 -26.16
CA ALA A 96 -6.98 -1.10 -24.99
C ALA A 96 -8.44 -0.64 -25.14
N ASP A 97 -9.37 -1.49 -24.71
CA ASP A 97 -10.81 -1.22 -24.81
C ASP A 97 -11.34 -0.33 -23.67
N ASP A 98 -10.67 -0.26 -22.52
CA ASP A 98 -11.02 0.61 -21.39
C ASP A 98 -9.72 1.19 -20.83
N VAL A 99 -9.59 2.52 -20.88
CA VAL A 99 -8.42 3.26 -20.40
C VAL A 99 -8.88 4.25 -19.36
N PHE A 100 -8.27 4.20 -18.18
CA PHE A 100 -8.38 5.26 -17.18
C PHE A 100 -7.01 5.82 -16.88
N VAL A 101 -6.85 7.13 -16.99
CA VAL A 101 -5.65 7.80 -16.52
C VAL A 101 -6.01 8.78 -15.41
N THR A 102 -5.22 8.80 -14.35
CA THR A 102 -5.30 9.80 -13.27
C THR A 102 -3.95 10.44 -13.07
N PHE A 103 -3.93 11.70 -12.65
CA PHE A 103 -2.71 12.44 -12.38
C PHE A 103 -2.97 13.57 -11.39
N TYR A 104 -1.95 13.96 -10.65
CA TYR A 104 -1.96 15.19 -9.88
C TYR A 104 -1.65 16.38 -10.78
N LEU A 105 -2.33 17.49 -10.52
CA LEU A 105 -2.21 18.75 -11.24
C LEU A 105 -2.05 19.88 -10.23
N LYS A 106 -1.02 20.71 -10.43
CA LYS A 106 -0.90 22.02 -9.81
C LYS A 106 -0.71 23.06 -10.91
N ILE A 107 -1.65 23.98 -11.02
CA ILE A 107 -1.58 25.08 -12.00
C ILE A 107 -0.76 26.20 -11.37
N ASN A 108 0.32 26.62 -12.01
CA ASN A 108 1.11 27.75 -11.54
C ASN A 108 0.55 29.08 -12.04
N ALA A 109 0.06 29.09 -13.29
CA ALA A 109 -0.64 30.22 -13.88
C ALA A 109 -1.75 29.74 -14.83
N LEU A 110 -2.91 30.38 -14.76
CA LEU A 110 -4.02 30.11 -15.68
C LEU A 110 -3.65 30.50 -17.11
N PRO A 111 -4.06 29.70 -18.11
CA PRO A 111 -3.73 29.97 -19.50
C PRO A 111 -4.52 31.18 -20.04
N SER A 112 -4.00 31.87 -21.07
CA SER A 112 -4.74 32.94 -21.76
C SER A 112 -5.83 32.43 -22.69
N ASP A 113 -5.71 31.17 -23.14
CA ASP A 113 -6.60 30.49 -24.07
C ASP A 113 -6.90 29.05 -23.59
N ASP A 114 -7.94 28.41 -24.14
CA ASP A 114 -8.30 27.02 -23.78
C ASP A 114 -7.15 26.05 -24.14
N VAL A 115 -6.47 25.46 -23.16
CA VAL A 115 -5.38 24.49 -23.37
C VAL A 115 -5.84 23.06 -23.10
N ARG A 116 -5.54 22.13 -24.00
CA ARG A 116 -5.85 20.70 -23.79
C ARG A 116 -4.74 20.10 -22.94
N ILE A 117 -5.08 19.69 -21.71
CA ILE A 117 -4.14 19.17 -20.70
C ILE A 117 -4.11 17.64 -20.61
N ALA A 118 -5.16 16.97 -21.11
CA ALA A 118 -5.18 15.51 -21.24
C ALA A 118 -5.86 15.11 -22.55
N GLN A 119 -5.32 14.08 -23.20
CA GLN A 119 -5.79 13.56 -24.48
C GLN A 119 -5.67 12.03 -24.51
N ILE A 120 -6.75 11.35 -24.85
CA ILE A 120 -6.76 9.93 -25.23
C ILE A 120 -6.96 9.84 -26.74
N SER A 121 -6.14 9.04 -27.41
CA SER A 121 -6.23 8.83 -28.86
C SER A 121 -6.39 7.35 -29.22
N ASN A 122 -6.98 7.14 -30.38
CA ASN A 122 -7.12 5.85 -31.03
C ASN A 122 -6.49 5.98 -32.41
N ASP A 123 -5.35 5.33 -32.65
CA ASP A 123 -4.68 5.29 -33.96
C ASP A 123 -4.51 6.67 -34.59
N GLY A 124 -3.93 7.61 -33.83
CA GLY A 124 -3.71 8.98 -34.31
C GLY A 124 -4.88 9.95 -34.08
N THR A 125 -6.10 9.46 -33.86
CA THR A 125 -7.30 10.29 -33.73
C THR A 125 -7.59 10.59 -32.26
N THR A 126 -7.71 11.87 -31.89
CA THR A 126 -8.18 12.28 -30.55
C THR A 126 -9.64 11.88 -30.37
N VAL A 127 -9.95 11.15 -29.31
CA VAL A 127 -11.33 10.79 -28.95
C VAL A 127 -11.74 11.54 -27.68
N GLY A 128 -11.11 11.24 -26.55
CA GLY A 128 -11.34 11.95 -25.29
C GLY A 128 -10.32 13.05 -25.03
N ALA A 129 -10.75 14.19 -24.48
CA ALA A 129 -9.86 15.25 -24.04
C ALA A 129 -10.40 16.02 -22.82
N ILE A 130 -9.50 16.50 -21.97
CA ILE A 130 -9.80 17.53 -20.96
C ILE A 130 -9.08 18.82 -21.35
N GLY A 131 -9.83 19.91 -21.44
CA GLY A 131 -9.31 21.26 -21.59
C GLY A 131 -9.35 22.03 -20.27
N LEU A 132 -8.30 22.80 -19.99
CA LEU A 132 -8.27 23.84 -18.97
C LEU A 132 -8.55 25.18 -19.64
N ARG A 133 -9.54 25.91 -19.11
CA ARG A 133 -9.92 27.22 -19.64
C ARG A 133 -9.20 28.37 -18.94
N PRO A 134 -9.19 29.58 -19.52
CA PRO A 134 -8.61 30.77 -18.87
C PRO A 134 -9.22 31.14 -17.53
N ASN A 135 -10.47 30.73 -17.27
CA ASN A 135 -11.13 30.95 -15.99
C ASN A 135 -10.99 29.77 -15.01
N GLY A 136 -10.02 28.87 -15.23
CA GLY A 136 -9.70 27.76 -14.34
C GLY A 136 -10.64 26.56 -14.42
N GLN A 137 -11.67 26.58 -15.23
CA GLN A 137 -12.59 25.44 -15.33
C GLN A 137 -12.01 24.33 -16.20
N LEU A 138 -12.25 23.07 -15.82
CA LEU A 138 -11.99 21.91 -16.67
C LEU A 138 -13.22 21.58 -17.51
N ARG A 139 -12.98 21.23 -18.77
CA ARG A 139 -14.00 20.88 -19.76
C ARG A 139 -13.68 19.54 -20.40
N LEU A 140 -14.61 18.58 -20.30
CA LEU A 140 -14.51 17.32 -21.01
C LEU A 140 -14.96 17.51 -22.47
N ARG A 141 -14.22 16.91 -23.41
CA ARG A 141 -14.53 16.95 -24.84
C ARG A 141 -14.47 15.56 -25.47
N TYR A 142 -15.46 15.27 -26.30
CA TYR A 142 -15.44 14.17 -27.26
C TYR A 142 -15.19 14.76 -28.66
N ASN A 143 -14.05 14.43 -29.27
CA ASN A 143 -13.51 15.14 -30.43
C ASN A 143 -13.43 16.66 -30.14
N SER A 144 -14.19 17.47 -30.89
CA SER A 144 -14.28 18.91 -30.70
C SER A 144 -15.49 19.35 -29.87
N ASN A 145 -16.39 18.45 -29.49
CA ASN A 145 -17.63 18.79 -28.79
C ASN A 145 -17.45 18.75 -27.27
N THR A 146 -17.97 19.76 -26.57
CA THR A 146 -18.07 19.75 -25.11
C THR A 146 -19.06 18.69 -24.65
N ILE A 147 -18.71 17.98 -23.58
CA ILE A 147 -19.55 17.00 -22.90
C ILE A 147 -19.85 17.50 -21.49
N GLY A 148 -21.13 17.50 -21.12
CA GLY A 148 -21.58 17.84 -19.77
C GLY A 148 -21.26 19.28 -19.35
N SER A 149 -21.33 19.50 -18.04
CA SER A 149 -20.96 20.76 -17.40
C SER A 149 -19.44 20.84 -17.18
N GLU A 150 -18.93 22.06 -17.05
CA GLU A 150 -17.56 22.30 -16.63
C GLU A 150 -17.44 22.25 -15.12
N THR A 151 -16.21 22.05 -14.61
CA THR A 151 -15.95 22.06 -13.16
C THR A 151 -16.13 23.46 -12.56
N ALA A 152 -16.12 23.54 -11.23
CA ALA A 152 -15.76 24.79 -10.57
C ALA A 152 -14.35 25.23 -10.99
N PRO A 153 -14.04 26.53 -11.00
CA PRO A 153 -12.69 27.03 -11.28
C PRO A 153 -11.64 26.40 -10.35
N LEU A 154 -10.59 25.86 -10.93
CA LEU A 154 -9.38 25.49 -10.20
C LEU A 154 -8.64 26.78 -9.80
N LEU A 155 -8.02 26.74 -8.63
CA LEU A 155 -7.20 27.83 -8.11
C LEU A 155 -5.73 27.59 -8.44
N GLU A 156 -5.02 28.65 -8.81
CA GLU A 156 -3.56 28.63 -8.97
C GLU A 156 -2.90 28.22 -7.65
N GLY A 157 -1.84 27.42 -7.75
CA GLY A 157 -1.08 26.88 -6.61
C GLY A 157 -1.76 25.75 -5.85
N ALA A 158 -3.07 25.54 -6.01
CA ALA A 158 -3.78 24.43 -5.39
C ALA A 158 -3.49 23.11 -6.13
N ILE A 159 -3.49 22.01 -5.35
CA ILE A 159 -3.26 20.66 -5.86
C ILE A 159 -4.62 20.00 -6.11
N TYR A 160 -4.76 19.40 -7.28
CA TYR A 160 -5.93 18.65 -7.69
C TYR A 160 -5.52 17.26 -8.18
N ARG A 161 -6.44 16.32 -8.11
CA ARG A 161 -6.36 15.06 -8.84
C ARG A 161 -7.34 15.10 -10.00
N VAL A 162 -6.87 14.78 -11.20
CA VAL A 162 -7.68 14.79 -12.43
C VAL A 162 -7.72 13.39 -13.01
N GLY A 163 -8.87 12.97 -13.51
CA GLY A 163 -9.05 11.67 -14.15
C GLY A 163 -9.77 11.78 -15.49
N ILE A 164 -9.39 10.97 -16.48
CA ILE A 164 -10.16 10.78 -17.71
C ILE A 164 -10.25 9.30 -18.04
N ARG A 165 -11.47 8.82 -18.27
CA ARG A 165 -11.75 7.44 -18.66
C ARG A 165 -12.34 7.39 -20.06
N GLN A 166 -11.83 6.51 -20.90
CA GLN A 166 -12.39 6.20 -22.21
C GLN A 166 -12.57 4.70 -22.38
N LYS A 167 -13.81 4.25 -22.58
CA LYS A 167 -14.16 2.88 -22.91
C LYS A 167 -14.75 2.80 -24.32
N ARG A 168 -14.21 1.90 -25.14
CA ARG A 168 -14.69 1.55 -26.47
C ARG A 168 -16.10 0.93 -26.39
N GLY A 169 -16.94 1.28 -27.36
CA GLY A 169 -18.25 0.67 -27.55
C GLY A 169 -18.38 -0.12 -28.86
N ALA A 170 -19.58 -0.62 -29.12
CA ALA A 170 -20.03 -1.20 -30.38
C ALA A 170 -20.59 -0.16 -31.37
N GLY A 171 -20.64 1.13 -31.00
CA GLY A 171 -20.93 2.24 -31.92
C GLY A 171 -22.04 3.20 -31.45
N ALA A 172 -22.65 2.96 -30.29
CA ALA A 172 -23.64 3.86 -29.68
C ALA A 172 -23.62 3.84 -28.13
N ASP A 173 -22.63 3.18 -27.55
CA ASP A 173 -22.54 2.76 -26.15
C ASP A 173 -21.13 2.99 -25.57
N ALA A 174 -20.28 3.73 -26.29
CA ALA A 174 -18.93 4.03 -25.82
C ALA A 174 -18.98 5.08 -24.69
N ILE A 175 -18.07 4.96 -23.72
CA ILE A 175 -18.10 5.75 -22.48
C ILE A 175 -16.90 6.70 -22.41
N LEU A 176 -17.15 7.99 -22.19
CA LEU A 176 -16.12 8.98 -21.88
C LEU A 176 -16.51 9.72 -20.60
N GLU A 177 -15.62 9.76 -19.62
CA GLU A 177 -15.87 10.36 -18.30
C GLU A 177 -14.66 11.23 -17.89
N GLY A 178 -14.94 12.36 -17.26
CA GLY A 178 -13.94 13.27 -16.68
C GLY A 178 -14.17 13.43 -15.19
N TYR A 179 -13.11 13.37 -14.40
CA TYR A 179 -13.14 13.39 -12.93
C TYR A 179 -12.22 14.49 -12.39
N LEU A 180 -12.62 15.07 -11.26
CA LEU A 180 -11.85 16.06 -10.52
C LEU A 180 -12.03 15.80 -9.02
N ALA A 181 -10.93 15.87 -8.27
CA ALA A 181 -10.91 15.91 -6.81
C ALA A 181 -9.86 16.92 -6.33
N THR A 182 -9.99 17.39 -5.10
CA THR A 182 -9.04 18.33 -4.48
C THR A 182 -8.00 17.54 -3.68
N GLY A 183 -6.72 17.86 -3.85
CA GLY A 183 -5.63 17.18 -3.15
C GLY A 183 -5.71 15.66 -3.32
N ASP A 184 -5.77 14.96 -2.19
CA ASP A 184 -5.85 13.49 -2.10
C ASP A 184 -7.26 12.94 -1.97
N ASP A 185 -8.28 13.80 -2.08
CA ASP A 185 -9.67 13.36 -1.98
C ASP A 185 -9.99 12.31 -3.07
N PRO A 186 -10.81 11.29 -2.74
CA PRO A 186 -11.22 10.31 -3.73
C PRO A 186 -12.13 10.95 -4.79
N PHE A 187 -12.09 10.40 -6.02
CA PHE A 187 -13.11 10.72 -7.01
C PHE A 187 -14.47 10.17 -6.55
N VAL A 188 -15.47 11.05 -6.44
CA VAL A 188 -16.82 10.66 -6.04
C VAL A 188 -17.70 10.37 -7.26
N ALA A 189 -17.70 11.27 -8.24
CA ALA A 189 -18.45 11.16 -9.49
C ALA A 189 -17.73 11.91 -10.62
N PRO A 190 -17.97 11.56 -11.89
CA PRO A 190 -17.46 12.35 -13.00
C PRO A 190 -18.13 13.72 -13.00
N PHE A 191 -17.35 14.78 -13.21
CA PHE A 191 -17.91 16.13 -13.38
C PHE A 191 -18.67 16.24 -14.72
N ALA A 192 -18.29 15.41 -15.69
CA ALA A 192 -18.94 15.27 -16.98
C ALA A 192 -18.73 13.87 -17.54
N GLY A 193 -19.68 13.39 -18.33
CA GLY A 193 -19.51 12.14 -19.07
C GLY A 193 -20.57 11.92 -20.13
N THR A 194 -20.33 10.91 -20.96
CA THR A 194 -21.29 10.39 -21.93
C THR A 194 -21.17 8.87 -22.00
N THR A 195 -22.31 8.19 -22.17
CA THR A 195 -22.41 6.74 -22.37
C THR A 195 -22.91 6.37 -23.76
N VAL A 196 -23.06 7.37 -24.65
CA VAL A 196 -23.60 7.22 -26.02
C VAL A 196 -22.55 7.54 -27.08
N GLY A 197 -21.28 7.35 -26.74
CA GLY A 197 -20.15 7.54 -27.63
C GLY A 197 -20.19 6.55 -28.81
N LYS A 198 -19.54 6.94 -29.92
CA LYS A 198 -19.60 6.18 -31.19
C LYS A 198 -18.30 5.50 -31.60
N TRP A 199 -17.21 5.65 -30.84
CA TRP A 199 -15.93 5.07 -31.21
C TRP A 199 -15.91 3.56 -30.95
N THR A 200 -15.43 2.84 -31.95
CA THR A 200 -15.34 1.37 -31.97
C THR A 200 -13.90 0.88 -32.09
N THR A 201 -12.93 1.79 -32.03
CA THR A 201 -11.50 1.46 -32.02
C THR A 201 -10.97 1.49 -30.58
N PRO A 202 -10.01 0.61 -30.22
CA PRO A 202 -9.29 0.71 -28.95
C PRO A 202 -8.46 2.00 -28.86
N ALA A 203 -8.25 2.49 -27.65
CA ALA A 203 -7.28 3.55 -27.38
C ALA A 203 -5.87 2.97 -27.38
N ASP A 204 -4.89 3.72 -27.86
CA ASP A 204 -3.48 3.27 -27.94
C ASP A 204 -2.49 4.28 -27.36
N ARG A 205 -2.98 5.44 -26.91
CA ARG A 205 -2.13 6.52 -26.46
C ARG A 205 -2.83 7.49 -25.52
N VAL A 206 -2.10 7.91 -24.51
CA VAL A 206 -2.42 9.04 -23.63
C VAL A 206 -1.35 10.12 -23.77
N ARG A 207 -1.78 11.38 -23.80
CA ARG A 207 -0.89 12.55 -23.69
C ARG A 207 -1.36 13.48 -22.59
N LEU A 208 -0.42 13.96 -21.78
CA LEU A 208 -0.67 14.87 -20.66
C LEU A 208 0.23 16.10 -20.79
N GLY A 209 -0.35 17.29 -20.66
CA GLY A 209 0.30 18.56 -21.00
C GLY A 209 -0.37 19.26 -22.19
N ALA A 210 0.22 20.37 -22.66
CA ALA A 210 -0.31 21.18 -23.75
C ALA A 210 -0.16 20.46 -25.10
N THR A 211 -1.29 20.02 -25.66
CA THR A 211 -1.34 19.22 -26.91
C THR A 211 -2.00 19.94 -28.09
N ASN A 212 -2.30 21.23 -27.96
CA ASN A 212 -3.00 22.04 -28.95
C ASN A 212 -2.33 23.40 -29.22
N SER A 213 -1.00 23.49 -29.02
CA SER A 213 -0.18 24.70 -29.23
C SER A 213 -0.60 25.93 -28.43
N ASN A 214 -1.26 25.72 -27.29
CA ASN A 214 -1.61 26.79 -26.34
C ASN A 214 -0.72 26.70 -25.11
N ALA A 215 -0.52 27.85 -24.45
CA ALA A 215 0.34 27.95 -23.29
C ALA A 215 -0.18 27.13 -22.09
N LEU A 216 0.74 26.55 -21.34
CA LEU A 216 0.49 25.88 -20.07
C LEU A 216 1.64 26.17 -19.11
N ASP A 217 1.29 26.53 -17.87
CA ASP A 217 2.22 26.61 -16.75
C ASP A 217 1.66 25.78 -15.59
N ALA A 218 2.11 24.53 -15.51
CA ALA A 218 1.62 23.57 -14.53
C ALA A 218 2.64 22.48 -14.22
N LEU A 219 2.41 21.81 -13.10
CA LEU A 219 3.09 20.59 -12.69
C LEU A 219 2.13 19.41 -12.80
N LEU A 220 2.64 18.30 -13.32
CA LEU A 220 1.97 17.01 -13.39
C LEU A 220 2.79 15.97 -12.62
N ASP A 221 2.11 15.13 -11.86
CA ASP A 221 2.77 14.16 -10.98
C ASP A 221 1.92 12.91 -10.74
N ASP A 222 2.56 11.83 -10.30
CA ASP A 222 1.94 10.56 -9.88
C ASP A 222 0.83 10.08 -10.84
N ILE A 223 1.21 9.97 -12.12
CA ILE A 223 0.31 9.56 -13.19
C ILE A 223 0.06 8.05 -13.08
N THR A 224 -1.20 7.64 -13.01
CA THR A 224 -1.63 6.23 -13.03
C THR A 224 -2.37 5.94 -14.33
N LEU A 225 -1.97 4.89 -15.03
CA LEU A 225 -2.62 4.42 -16.26
C LEU A 225 -3.13 2.99 -16.04
N ASP A 226 -4.45 2.80 -16.11
CA ASP A 226 -5.12 1.50 -16.00
C ASP A 226 -5.72 1.09 -17.37
N LEU A 227 -5.28 -0.04 -17.90
CA LEU A 227 -5.68 -0.60 -19.20
C LEU A 227 -6.66 -1.78 -19.03
N GLY A 228 -7.78 -1.52 -18.35
CA GLY A 228 -8.92 -2.44 -18.39
C GLY A 228 -9.94 -2.37 -17.26
N ALA A 229 -9.91 -1.34 -16.41
CA ALA A 229 -11.09 -0.76 -15.73
C ALA A 229 -10.63 0.34 -14.76
N ALA A 230 -11.54 1.26 -14.42
CA ALA A 230 -11.52 1.95 -13.14
C ALA A 230 -12.94 2.47 -12.77
N PRO A 231 -13.13 2.99 -11.54
CA PRO A 231 -14.23 2.68 -10.63
C PRO A 231 -15.59 3.24 -11.08
N GLN A 232 -16.64 2.53 -10.69
CA GLN A 232 -18.02 2.88 -11.00
C GLN A 232 -18.46 4.13 -10.21
N ALA A 233 -18.88 5.18 -10.90
CA ALA A 233 -19.54 6.32 -10.28
C ALA A 233 -20.91 5.89 -9.72
N THR A 234 -21.15 6.17 -8.44
CA THR A 234 -22.48 6.03 -7.83
C THR A 234 -23.37 7.19 -8.30
N GLU A 235 -24.54 6.88 -8.87
CA GLU A 235 -25.55 7.89 -9.22
C GLU A 235 -26.03 8.67 -7.99
N PRO A 236 -26.20 10.01 -8.06
CA PRO A 236 -26.74 10.78 -6.95
C PRO A 236 -28.28 10.76 -6.92
N SER A 237 -28.84 10.60 -5.72
CA SER A 237 -30.23 10.94 -5.40
C SER A 237 -30.33 12.44 -5.05
N PRO A 238 -31.48 13.13 -5.25
CA PRO A 238 -31.51 14.59 -5.45
C PRO A 238 -31.26 15.43 -4.19
N THR A 239 -30.56 16.54 -4.42
CA THR A 239 -30.09 17.60 -3.51
C THR A 239 -31.20 18.33 -2.74
N ALA A 240 -30.95 18.65 -1.46
CA ALA A 240 -31.58 19.75 -0.74
C ALA A 240 -30.62 20.95 -0.67
N ALA A 241 -31.16 22.16 -0.88
CA ALA A 241 -30.46 23.42 -1.10
C ALA A 241 -29.66 23.95 0.13
N PRO A 242 -28.59 24.75 -0.08
CA PRO A 242 -27.84 25.40 0.98
C PRO A 242 -28.38 26.80 1.33
N THR A 243 -28.22 27.21 2.59
CA THR A 243 -28.40 28.58 3.07
C THR A 243 -27.04 29.12 3.52
N ASP A 244 -26.61 30.23 2.91
CA ASP A 244 -25.39 30.98 3.24
C ASP A 244 -25.49 31.74 4.59
N ALA A 245 -24.35 31.86 5.29
CA ALA A 245 -23.87 33.13 5.86
C ALA A 245 -22.39 33.03 6.33
N PRO A 246 -21.55 34.07 6.11
CA PRO A 246 -20.11 34.04 6.35
C PRO A 246 -19.69 34.62 7.72
N ILE A 247 -18.56 34.16 8.25
CA ILE A 247 -17.81 34.85 9.31
C ILE A 247 -16.31 34.82 9.01
N ASN A 248 -15.74 36.03 8.90
CA ASN A 248 -14.32 36.34 8.80
C ASN A 248 -13.63 36.12 10.16
N PRO A 249 -12.34 35.76 10.21
CA PRO A 249 -11.41 36.76 10.73
C PRO A 249 -10.00 36.77 10.10
N THR A 250 -9.50 38.00 9.98
CA THR A 250 -8.11 38.41 9.74
C THR A 250 -7.18 38.04 10.90
N ALA A 251 -6.00 37.49 10.61
CA ALA A 251 -4.79 37.67 11.43
C ALA A 251 -3.51 37.46 10.60
N THR A 252 -2.63 38.44 10.66
CA THR A 252 -1.32 38.54 9.98
C THR A 252 -0.23 37.78 10.76
N PRO A 253 0.69 37.04 10.11
CA PRO A 253 1.87 36.47 10.77
C PRO A 253 3.10 37.42 10.67
N PRO A 254 3.98 37.46 11.69
CA PRO A 254 5.23 38.21 11.63
C PRO A 254 6.39 37.43 10.99
N SER A 255 7.33 38.20 10.45
CA SER A 255 8.55 37.84 9.71
C SER A 255 9.59 37.04 10.53
N PRO A 256 10.32 36.09 9.92
CA PRO A 256 11.43 35.40 10.58
C PRO A 256 12.78 36.13 10.44
N THR A 257 13.48 36.25 11.56
CA THR A 257 14.89 36.67 11.71
C THR A 257 15.85 35.50 11.37
N PRO A 258 16.99 35.74 10.71
CA PRO A 258 17.94 34.68 10.34
C PRO A 258 18.86 34.26 11.52
N THR A 259 19.12 32.95 11.63
CA THR A 259 20.07 32.35 12.59
C THR A 259 21.33 31.87 11.83
N PRO A 260 22.55 31.97 12.40
CA PRO A 260 23.81 31.86 11.66
C PRO A 260 24.37 30.43 11.52
N GLU A 261 25.25 30.32 10.53
CA GLU A 261 26.00 29.16 10.02
C GLU A 261 26.99 28.53 11.03
N PRO A 262 27.20 27.19 11.02
CA PRO A 262 28.25 26.53 11.79
C PRO A 262 29.58 26.40 11.01
N PRO A 263 30.75 26.40 11.69
CA PRO A 263 32.04 26.52 11.04
C PRO A 263 32.59 25.21 10.45
N THR A 264 33.34 25.40 9.37
CA THR A 264 34.14 24.45 8.59
C THR A 264 35.20 23.71 9.41
N ALA A 265 35.19 22.37 9.37
CA ALA A 265 36.28 21.53 9.88
C ALA A 265 37.32 21.26 8.78
N THR A 266 38.58 21.57 9.09
CA THR A 266 39.77 21.32 8.25
C THR A 266 40.29 19.90 8.48
N PRO A 267 40.64 19.11 7.44
CA PRO A 267 41.25 17.80 7.61
C PRO A 267 42.76 17.92 7.87
N THR A 268 43.24 17.30 8.95
CA THR A 268 44.69 17.13 9.22
C THR A 268 45.07 15.65 9.10
N ALA A 269 46.22 15.43 8.45
CA ALA A 269 46.71 14.15 7.96
C ALA A 269 47.22 13.16 9.02
N THR A 270 47.29 11.93 8.55
CA THR A 270 47.74 10.64 9.09
C THR A 270 49.06 10.65 9.86
N ALA A 271 49.10 9.91 10.98
CA ALA A 271 50.33 9.32 11.53
C ALA A 271 50.09 7.84 11.86
N THR A 272 50.94 6.99 11.30
CA THR A 272 50.97 5.52 11.44
C THR A 272 51.66 5.14 12.76
N VAL A 273 51.00 4.37 13.62
CA VAL A 273 51.58 3.79 14.85
C VAL A 273 51.32 2.27 14.89
N PRO A 274 52.27 1.44 15.38
CA PRO A 274 52.23 -0.02 15.22
C PRO A 274 51.23 -0.73 16.15
N LEU A 275 50.67 -1.84 15.69
CA LEU A 275 49.76 -2.73 16.44
C LEU A 275 50.46 -3.39 17.66
N PRO A 276 49.85 -3.33 18.87
CA PRO A 276 50.12 -4.28 19.94
C PRO A 276 49.09 -5.42 19.98
N ALA A 277 49.49 -6.49 20.67
CA ALA A 277 48.90 -7.82 20.67
C ALA A 277 47.44 -7.92 21.15
N SER A 278 46.78 -8.96 20.64
CA SER A 278 45.41 -9.42 20.91
C SER A 278 45.04 -9.41 22.39
N ALA A 279 44.20 -8.44 22.78
CA ALA A 279 43.50 -8.43 24.05
C ALA A 279 42.14 -9.14 23.89
N THR A 280 41.86 -10.07 24.81
CA THR A 280 40.54 -10.70 25.01
C THR A 280 39.46 -9.60 25.11
N PRO A 281 38.34 -9.68 24.38
CA PRO A 281 37.35 -8.61 24.38
C PRO A 281 36.75 -8.49 25.79
N THR A 282 37.09 -7.37 26.44
CA THR A 282 36.43 -6.93 27.66
C THR A 282 35.01 -6.55 27.27
N ALA A 283 34.00 -7.11 27.94
CA ALA A 283 32.59 -6.78 27.70
C ALA A 283 32.43 -5.27 27.80
N ILE A 284 32.21 -4.62 26.65
CA ILE A 284 31.78 -3.23 26.60
C ILE A 284 30.48 -3.20 27.40
N ALA A 285 30.40 -2.33 28.40
CA ALA A 285 29.15 -2.05 29.11
C ALA A 285 28.10 -1.74 28.05
N ALA A 286 27.20 -2.69 27.80
CA ALA A 286 26.19 -2.55 26.76
C ALA A 286 25.34 -1.34 27.14
N GLY A 287 25.39 -0.30 26.31
CA GLY A 287 24.42 0.79 26.42
C GLY A 287 23.01 0.21 26.41
N ASN A 288 22.07 0.90 27.04
CA ASN A 288 20.66 0.49 27.02
C ASN A 288 20.24 0.16 25.57
N PRO A 289 19.54 -0.96 25.32
CA PRO A 289 19.08 -1.31 23.98
C PRO A 289 18.34 -0.14 23.32
N ASP A 290 18.62 0.11 22.04
CA ASP A 290 17.87 1.04 21.19
C ASP A 290 16.89 0.22 20.35
N PRO A 291 15.60 0.19 20.73
CA PRO A 291 14.60 -0.63 20.06
C PRO A 291 14.19 -0.08 18.69
N SER A 292 14.57 1.17 18.36
CA SER A 292 14.31 1.76 17.03
C SER A 292 15.39 1.37 16.02
N LYS A 293 16.60 1.04 16.48
CA LYS A 293 17.76 0.67 15.65
C LYS A 293 18.17 -0.79 15.78
N CYS A 294 17.55 -1.54 16.68
CA CYS A 294 17.92 -2.92 17.01
C CYS A 294 19.36 -3.11 17.47
N THR A 295 19.91 -2.10 18.16
CA THR A 295 21.28 -2.13 18.71
C THR A 295 21.25 -2.27 20.23
N GLY A 296 22.32 -2.80 20.82
CA GLY A 296 22.46 -2.94 22.28
C GLY A 296 21.78 -4.17 22.89
N TYR A 297 21.11 -5.00 22.07
CA TYR A 297 20.60 -6.29 22.51
C TYR A 297 21.71 -7.36 22.52
N PRO A 298 21.59 -8.40 23.39
CA PRO A 298 22.54 -9.52 23.40
C PRO A 298 22.54 -10.31 22.08
N GLU A 299 21.38 -10.43 21.45
CA GLU A 299 21.20 -11.08 20.17
C GLU A 299 21.21 -10.05 19.02
N PRO A 300 21.82 -10.36 17.86
CA PRO A 300 21.54 -9.62 16.63
C PRO A 300 20.03 -9.61 16.35
N ARG A 301 19.47 -8.48 15.94
CA ARG A 301 18.02 -8.38 15.71
C ARG A 301 17.72 -7.63 14.43
N VAL A 302 16.58 -7.97 13.83
CA VAL A 302 16.00 -7.25 12.70
C VAL A 302 14.65 -6.69 13.14
N PHE A 303 14.39 -5.42 12.82
CA PHE A 303 13.07 -4.84 13.08
C PHE A 303 12.08 -5.41 12.05
N VAL A 304 11.02 -6.05 12.51
CA VAL A 304 9.94 -6.53 11.63
C VAL A 304 8.62 -6.02 12.19
N GLU A 305 7.66 -5.78 11.32
CA GLU A 305 6.37 -5.24 11.69
C GLU A 305 5.22 -5.95 10.99
N ALA A 306 4.13 -6.16 11.74
CA ALA A 306 2.85 -6.63 11.26
C ALA A 306 1.79 -5.57 11.50
N GLN A 307 0.80 -5.48 10.62
CA GLN A 307 -0.31 -4.54 10.75
C GLN A 307 -1.65 -5.24 10.46
N ALA A 308 -2.70 -4.72 11.08
CA ALA A 308 -4.10 -5.05 10.82
C ALA A 308 -4.83 -3.78 10.40
N TRP A 309 -5.50 -3.81 9.25
CA TRP A 309 -6.21 -2.66 8.70
C TRP A 309 -7.70 -2.95 8.64
N TRP A 310 -8.52 -1.94 8.92
CA TRP A 310 -9.96 -1.99 8.71
C TRP A 310 -10.43 -0.71 8.05
N LEU A 311 -10.48 -0.75 6.73
CA LEU A 311 -10.80 0.41 5.90
C LEU A 311 -12.13 0.20 5.20
N THR A 312 -12.84 1.27 4.85
CA THR A 312 -14.02 1.15 3.99
C THR A 312 -13.60 0.57 2.64
N THR A 313 -14.28 -0.48 2.18
CA THR A 313 -14.03 -1.05 0.85
C THR A 313 -14.36 -0.01 -0.20
N PRO A 314 -13.52 0.21 -1.23
CA PRO A 314 -13.80 1.18 -2.28
C PRO A 314 -15.20 1.00 -2.89
N GLY A 315 -15.97 2.09 -2.95
CA GLY A 315 -17.33 2.09 -3.49
C GLY A 315 -18.39 1.43 -2.60
N LYS A 316 -18.08 1.13 -1.32
CA LYS A 316 -19.01 0.59 -0.32
C LYS A 316 -19.18 1.57 0.84
N THR A 317 -20.17 1.29 1.69
CA THR A 317 -20.55 2.14 2.84
C THR A 317 -20.17 1.50 4.18
N GLY A 318 -19.12 0.68 4.22
CA GLY A 318 -18.62 0.10 5.48
C GLY A 318 -17.87 1.12 6.34
N THR A 319 -17.52 0.69 7.54
CA THR A 319 -16.76 1.51 8.48
C THR A 319 -15.27 1.57 8.12
N ASN A 320 -14.63 2.66 8.54
CA ASN A 320 -13.19 2.82 8.54
C ASN A 320 -12.75 3.05 9.99
N HIS A 321 -11.93 2.16 10.51
CA HIS A 321 -11.36 2.25 11.86
C HIS A 321 -9.83 2.39 11.78
N GLY A 322 -9.29 2.81 10.65
CA GLY A 322 -7.85 2.94 10.46
C GLY A 322 -7.12 1.61 10.62
N HIS A 323 -5.95 1.65 11.25
CA HIS A 323 -5.11 0.46 11.40
C HIS A 323 -4.20 0.51 12.63
N VAL A 324 -3.74 -0.68 13.02
CA VAL A 324 -2.80 -0.89 14.12
C VAL A 324 -1.60 -1.70 13.67
N HIS A 325 -0.43 -1.31 14.18
CA HIS A 325 0.86 -1.93 13.96
C HIS A 325 1.32 -2.66 15.22
N VAL A 326 2.07 -3.73 15.04
CA VAL A 326 2.88 -4.36 16.09
C VAL A 326 4.24 -4.74 15.51
N GLY A 327 5.31 -4.22 16.11
CA GLY A 327 6.67 -4.42 15.65
C GLY A 327 7.66 -4.56 16.80
N THR A 328 8.77 -5.27 16.58
CA THR A 328 9.88 -5.31 17.54
C THR A 328 11.16 -5.73 16.83
N CYS A 329 12.31 -5.43 17.45
CA CYS A 329 13.59 -6.00 17.11
C CYS A 329 13.61 -7.49 17.45
N PHE A 330 13.46 -8.33 16.43
CA PHE A 330 13.30 -9.76 16.58
C PHE A 330 14.61 -10.52 16.26
N PRO A 331 15.03 -11.47 17.11
CA PRO A 331 16.21 -12.32 16.87
C PRO A 331 15.85 -13.46 15.91
N TYR A 332 15.59 -13.10 14.66
CA TYR A 332 15.12 -14.01 13.62
C TYR A 332 16.06 -15.21 13.41
N ALA A 333 15.48 -16.42 13.41
CA ALA A 333 16.17 -17.68 13.19
C ALA A 333 17.37 -17.95 14.13
N GLN A 334 17.42 -17.28 15.29
CA GLN A 334 18.48 -17.48 16.28
C GLN A 334 18.09 -18.43 17.39
N ARG A 335 19.10 -18.92 18.13
CA ARG A 335 18.92 -19.75 19.32
C ARG A 335 18.75 -18.87 20.55
N LEU A 336 17.64 -19.05 21.26
CA LEU A 336 17.24 -18.29 22.43
C LEU A 336 17.13 -19.22 23.64
N SER A 337 17.61 -18.77 24.79
CA SER A 337 17.55 -19.54 26.04
C SER A 337 17.28 -18.65 27.23
N GLY A 338 16.61 -19.17 28.25
CA GLY A 338 16.31 -18.42 29.47
C GLY A 338 15.30 -17.31 29.24
N LYS A 339 15.59 -16.12 29.78
CA LYS A 339 14.76 -14.92 29.68
C LYS A 339 15.26 -14.02 28.55
N VAL A 340 14.35 -13.62 27.67
CA VAL A 340 14.65 -12.78 26.52
C VAL A 340 13.75 -11.55 26.57
N ASP A 341 14.37 -10.38 26.52
CA ASP A 341 13.65 -9.11 26.57
C ASP A 341 13.25 -8.62 25.17
N PHE A 342 12.06 -8.06 25.09
CA PHE A 342 11.49 -7.47 23.88
C PHE A 342 10.88 -6.11 24.20
N ASP A 343 11.21 -5.12 23.37
CA ASP A 343 10.54 -3.83 23.34
C ASP A 343 9.61 -3.82 22.14
N ILE A 344 8.31 -3.85 22.42
CA ILE A 344 7.25 -3.97 21.42
C ILE A 344 6.72 -2.58 21.12
N ARG A 345 6.86 -2.17 19.86
CA ARG A 345 6.22 -0.98 19.31
C ARG A 345 4.80 -1.31 18.88
N VAL A 346 3.85 -0.48 19.32
CA VAL A 346 2.48 -0.47 18.82
C VAL A 346 2.21 0.92 18.28
N ILE A 347 1.76 1.01 17.03
CA ILE A 347 1.34 2.27 16.41
C ILE A 347 -0.13 2.16 16.04
N MET A 348 -0.90 3.18 16.37
CA MET A 348 -2.29 3.32 15.96
C MET A 348 -2.39 4.51 15.01
N HIS A 349 -2.91 4.28 13.80
CA HIS A 349 -3.11 5.31 12.78
C HIS A 349 -4.58 5.43 12.47
N ASP A 350 -5.13 6.62 12.70
CA ASP A 350 -6.53 6.96 12.48
C ASP A 350 -7.51 5.92 13.08
N ASN A 351 -7.06 5.24 14.13
CA ASN A 351 -7.77 4.14 14.74
C ASN A 351 -8.44 4.61 16.04
N PRO A 352 -9.79 4.67 16.07
CA PRO A 352 -10.55 5.17 17.22
C PRO A 352 -10.68 4.11 18.34
N GLY A 353 -10.21 2.89 18.11
CA GLY A 353 -10.26 1.80 19.05
C GLY A 353 -9.43 2.04 20.31
N LYS A 354 -9.67 1.18 21.29
CA LYS A 354 -8.94 1.15 22.55
C LYS A 354 -8.00 -0.04 22.58
N LEU A 355 -6.69 0.22 22.63
CA LEU A 355 -5.68 -0.80 22.83
C LEU A 355 -5.86 -1.39 24.23
N ASN A 356 -6.23 -2.66 24.30
CA ASN A 356 -6.53 -3.37 25.55
C ASN A 356 -5.40 -4.29 26.00
N LEU A 357 -4.67 -4.84 25.04
CA LEU A 357 -3.72 -5.91 25.30
C LEU A 357 -2.58 -5.89 24.29
N VAL A 358 -1.36 -5.87 24.80
CA VAL A 358 -0.15 -6.25 24.07
C VAL A 358 0.31 -7.59 24.61
N ARG A 359 0.54 -8.59 23.76
CA ARG A 359 0.90 -9.95 24.21
C ARG A 359 1.98 -10.58 23.36
N VAL A 360 2.70 -11.51 23.96
CA VAL A 360 3.60 -12.44 23.29
C VAL A 360 3.14 -13.87 23.59
N GLN A 361 2.91 -14.65 22.55
CA GLN A 361 2.62 -16.07 22.66
C GLN A 361 3.74 -16.89 22.02
N LEU A 362 4.02 -18.06 22.59
CA LEU A 362 4.85 -19.07 21.94
C LEU A 362 3.94 -20.16 21.42
N ALA A 363 3.98 -20.41 20.12
CA ALA A 363 3.17 -21.41 19.44
C ALA A 363 4.03 -22.56 18.92
N GLY A 364 3.53 -23.78 19.14
CA GLY A 364 4.05 -25.06 18.66
C GLY A 364 2.94 -26.00 18.19
N ASP A 365 3.26 -27.22 17.80
CA ASP A 365 2.27 -28.17 17.25
C ASP A 365 1.17 -28.57 18.23
N TYR A 366 1.47 -28.49 19.54
CA TYR A 366 0.57 -28.88 20.62
C TYR A 366 -0.16 -27.70 21.26
N GLY A 367 -0.14 -26.53 20.62
CA GLY A 367 -0.89 -25.34 21.04
C GLY A 367 -0.02 -24.12 21.24
N GLN A 368 -0.56 -23.15 21.97
CA GLN A 368 0.09 -21.86 22.23
C GLN A 368 0.07 -21.56 23.72
N ILE A 369 1.17 -21.01 24.24
CA ILE A 369 1.25 -20.50 25.60
C ILE A 369 1.33 -18.97 25.59
N SER A 370 0.69 -18.33 26.56
CA SER A 370 0.89 -16.89 26.81
C SER A 370 2.22 -16.73 27.55
N ALA A 371 3.21 -16.16 26.87
CA ALA A 371 4.56 -16.04 27.40
C ALA A 371 4.75 -14.73 28.18
N ALA A 372 4.16 -13.64 27.69
CA ALA A 372 4.11 -12.35 28.35
C ALA A 372 2.88 -11.55 27.87
N HIS A 373 2.39 -10.63 28.69
CA HIS A 373 1.38 -9.67 28.27
C HIS A 373 1.40 -8.40 29.11
N VAL A 374 0.90 -7.32 28.54
CA VAL A 374 0.63 -6.04 29.19
C VAL A 374 -0.82 -5.67 28.91
N SER A 375 -1.61 -5.55 29.98
CA SER A 375 -2.95 -4.97 29.90
C SER A 375 -2.84 -3.45 29.84
N THR A 376 -3.62 -2.82 28.98
CA THR A 376 -3.56 -1.39 28.77
C THR A 376 -4.93 -0.84 28.41
N SER A 377 -5.05 0.47 28.28
CA SER A 377 -6.29 1.18 27.96
C SER A 377 -5.96 2.46 27.18
N ARG A 378 -4.93 2.40 26.33
CA ARG A 378 -4.51 3.53 25.50
C ARG A 378 -5.52 3.72 24.37
N THR A 379 -5.75 4.98 24.03
CA THR A 379 -6.52 5.40 22.86
C THR A 379 -5.63 6.33 22.04
N CYS A 380 -6.00 6.53 20.78
CA CYS A 380 -5.38 7.53 19.93
C CYS A 380 -6.41 8.59 19.53
N ALA A 381 -5.98 9.85 19.45
CA ALA A 381 -6.82 10.89 18.87
C ALA A 381 -6.94 10.64 17.36
N VAL A 382 -8.16 10.77 16.82
CA VAL A 382 -8.46 10.56 15.40
C VAL A 382 -9.02 11.86 14.82
N PRO A 383 -8.51 12.35 13.67
CA PRO A 383 -7.39 11.78 12.91
C PRO A 383 -6.06 11.96 13.65
N GLY A 384 -5.11 11.05 13.44
CA GLY A 384 -3.81 11.11 14.10
C GLY A 384 -3.04 9.79 14.15
N THR A 385 -1.81 9.91 14.65
CA THR A 385 -0.89 8.78 14.86
C THR A 385 -0.42 8.77 16.31
N CYS A 386 -0.48 7.62 16.96
CA CYS A 386 0.04 7.42 18.30
C CYS A 386 0.98 6.22 18.33
N GLU A 387 2.15 6.41 18.93
CA GLU A 387 3.16 5.38 19.11
C GLU A 387 3.33 5.05 20.59
N PHE A 388 3.37 3.76 20.90
CA PHE A 388 3.54 3.23 22.24
C PHE A 388 4.63 2.16 22.24
N TRP A 389 5.45 2.15 23.29
CA TRP A 389 6.47 1.13 23.52
C TRP A 389 6.18 0.36 24.80
N TYR A 390 6.26 -0.97 24.71
CA TYR A 390 6.02 -1.88 25.81
C TYR A 390 7.18 -2.84 25.96
N HIS A 391 7.84 -2.79 27.11
CA HIS A 391 8.87 -3.76 27.46
C HIS A 391 8.23 -5.02 28.05
N VAL A 392 8.65 -6.19 27.57
CA VAL A 392 8.25 -7.50 28.10
C VAL A 392 9.43 -8.47 28.15
N THR A 393 9.48 -9.29 29.18
CA THR A 393 10.43 -10.40 29.29
C THR A 393 9.73 -11.72 29.00
N VAL A 394 10.20 -12.44 28.00
CA VAL A 394 9.73 -13.79 27.63
C VAL A 394 10.64 -14.83 28.26
N ASP A 395 10.06 -15.71 29.08
CA ASP A 395 10.77 -16.87 29.64
C ASP A 395 10.59 -18.09 28.72
N THR A 396 11.62 -18.37 27.93
CA THR A 396 11.63 -19.48 26.95
C THR A 396 11.56 -20.86 27.59
N THR A 397 11.91 -20.96 28.89
CA THR A 397 11.82 -22.23 29.64
C THR A 397 10.37 -22.65 29.90
N LYS A 398 9.41 -21.74 29.71
CA LYS A 398 7.98 -22.05 29.81
C LYS A 398 7.43 -22.77 28.59
N SER A 399 8.05 -22.64 27.42
CA SER A 399 7.70 -23.45 26.25
C SER A 399 7.84 -24.93 26.59
N PRO A 400 6.88 -25.81 26.27
CA PRO A 400 6.99 -27.24 26.55
C PRO A 400 8.03 -27.95 25.66
N TYR A 401 8.46 -27.30 24.57
CA TYR A 401 9.39 -27.87 23.60
C TYR A 401 10.56 -26.96 23.32
N ASP A 402 11.63 -27.60 22.88
CA ASP A 402 12.83 -27.00 22.34
C ASP A 402 12.77 -26.92 20.81
N GLY A 403 13.75 -26.28 20.17
CA GLY A 403 13.79 -26.14 18.70
C GLY A 403 12.93 -24.99 18.17
N ARG A 404 12.56 -25.02 16.89
CA ARG A 404 11.88 -23.93 16.21
C ARG A 404 10.48 -23.70 16.78
N GLN A 405 10.23 -22.51 17.33
CA GLN A 405 8.92 -22.08 17.80
C GLN A 405 8.50 -20.77 17.13
N GLU A 406 7.19 -20.55 17.03
CA GLU A 406 6.64 -19.29 16.53
C GLU A 406 6.32 -18.34 17.68
N PHE A 407 6.90 -17.14 17.64
CA PHE A 407 6.57 -16.01 18.49
C PHE A 407 5.43 -15.22 17.83
N ARG A 408 4.35 -15.01 18.58
CA ARG A 408 3.21 -14.18 18.17
C ARG A 408 3.12 -12.95 19.05
N PHE A 409 3.67 -11.85 18.57
CA PHE A 409 3.44 -10.53 19.12
C PHE A 409 2.06 -10.07 18.64
N GLY A 410 1.22 -9.57 19.54
CA GLY A 410 -0.13 -9.17 19.20
C GLY A 410 -0.57 -7.90 19.91
N ALA A 411 -1.20 -7.00 19.17
CA ALA A 411 -1.85 -5.80 19.67
C ALA A 411 -3.37 -5.90 19.43
N ARG A 412 -4.14 -6.01 20.52
CA ARG A 412 -5.60 -6.21 20.46
C ARG A 412 -6.34 -4.94 20.85
N LEU A 413 -7.23 -4.51 19.98
CA LEU A 413 -8.07 -3.33 20.17
C LEU A 413 -9.53 -3.74 20.37
N ALA A 414 -10.28 -2.96 21.14
CA ALA A 414 -11.73 -2.94 21.08
C ALA A 414 -12.15 -1.73 20.24
N GLU A 415 -12.89 -1.97 19.18
CA GLU A 415 -13.33 -0.95 18.23
C GLU A 415 -14.68 -0.34 18.64
N PRO A 416 -15.02 0.89 18.17
CA PRO A 416 -16.24 1.58 18.57
C PRO A 416 -17.54 0.84 18.23
N ASP A 417 -17.52 -0.03 17.22
CA ASP A 417 -18.65 -0.88 16.81
C ASP A 417 -18.84 -2.12 17.70
N GLY A 418 -18.02 -2.28 18.75
CA GLY A 418 -18.02 -3.45 19.64
C GLY A 418 -17.20 -4.62 19.11
N SER A 419 -16.59 -4.51 17.93
CA SER A 419 -15.70 -5.51 17.36
C SER A 419 -14.32 -5.47 18.01
N THR A 420 -13.49 -6.46 17.66
CA THR A 420 -12.09 -6.51 18.03
C THR A 420 -11.28 -6.46 16.73
N MET A 421 -10.22 -5.66 16.75
CA MET A 421 -9.14 -5.71 15.76
C MET A 421 -7.89 -6.29 16.41
N LEU A 422 -7.11 -7.06 15.66
CA LEU A 422 -5.85 -7.63 16.14
C LEU A 422 -4.79 -7.66 15.02
N ALA A 423 -3.73 -6.88 15.20
CA ALA A 423 -2.46 -7.12 14.49
C ALA A 423 -1.68 -8.21 15.23
N SER A 424 -1.23 -9.23 14.51
CA SER A 424 -0.51 -10.37 15.09
C SER A 424 0.60 -10.88 14.18
N THR A 425 1.66 -11.40 14.77
CA THR A 425 2.82 -11.90 14.05
C THR A 425 2.94 -13.42 14.11
N GLY A 426 3.70 -14.00 13.19
CA GLY A 426 4.15 -15.39 13.23
C GLY A 426 5.61 -15.47 12.84
N TRP A 427 6.50 -15.18 13.78
CA TRP A 427 7.95 -15.09 13.53
C TRP A 427 8.68 -16.19 14.27
N GLN A 428 9.68 -16.80 13.64
CA GLN A 428 10.31 -18.00 14.18
C GLN A 428 11.73 -17.75 14.70
N ALA A 429 11.98 -18.33 15.87
CA ALA A 429 13.30 -18.47 16.47
C ALA A 429 13.41 -19.89 17.06
N TYR A 430 14.63 -20.32 17.36
CA TYR A 430 14.91 -21.62 17.92
C TYR A 430 15.07 -21.47 19.42
N LEU A 431 14.31 -22.22 20.20
CA LEU A 431 14.57 -22.30 21.64
C LEU A 431 15.76 -23.23 21.89
N ASN A 432 16.43 -23.01 23.02
CA ASN A 432 17.40 -23.90 23.64
C ASN A 432 17.08 -23.95 25.14
N ASN A 433 16.01 -24.66 25.49
CA ASN A 433 15.47 -24.74 26.86
C ASN A 433 15.64 -26.12 27.53
N GLY A 434 16.33 -27.05 26.86
CA GLY A 434 16.62 -28.38 27.39
C GLY A 434 15.44 -29.35 27.43
N LYS A 435 14.31 -29.00 26.80
CA LYS A 435 13.12 -29.88 26.67
C LYS A 435 13.19 -30.71 25.38
N PRO A 436 12.26 -31.66 25.15
CA PRO A 436 12.22 -32.39 23.88
C PRO A 436 12.11 -31.43 22.69
N VAL A 437 12.91 -31.66 21.65
CA VAL A 437 12.89 -30.87 20.42
C VAL A 437 11.61 -31.17 19.65
N ASN A 438 10.88 -30.12 19.28
CA ASN A 438 9.76 -30.20 18.36
C ASN A 438 9.69 -28.94 17.49
N ASP A 439 10.21 -29.04 16.27
CA ASP A 439 10.25 -27.91 15.34
C ASP A 439 8.86 -27.62 14.78
N TYR A 440 8.25 -26.52 15.23
CA TYR A 440 6.98 -26.06 14.72
C TYR A 440 7.11 -25.60 13.27
N ARG A 441 6.27 -26.19 12.40
CA ARG A 441 6.31 -26.10 10.93
C ARG A 441 7.56 -26.73 10.32
N SER A 442 7.55 -26.96 9.01
CA SER A 442 8.66 -27.62 8.29
C SER A 442 9.77 -26.68 7.83
N TYR A 443 9.55 -25.36 7.80
CA TYR A 443 10.53 -24.35 7.36
C TYR A 443 10.36 -23.03 8.12
N ASP A 444 11.39 -22.18 8.03
CA ASP A 444 11.40 -20.83 8.59
C ASP A 444 10.59 -19.89 7.69
N LEU A 445 9.66 -19.18 8.29
CA LEU A 445 8.82 -18.20 7.64
C LEU A 445 8.55 -17.04 8.58
N THR A 446 8.16 -15.92 7.98
CA THR A 446 7.81 -14.72 8.72
C THR A 446 6.44 -14.26 8.25
N GLU A 447 5.49 -14.15 9.19
CA GLU A 447 4.09 -13.85 8.89
C GLU A 447 3.60 -12.63 9.66
N ALA A 448 2.83 -11.79 8.99
CA ALA A 448 1.97 -10.78 9.58
C ALA A 448 0.50 -11.16 9.35
N ARG A 449 -0.35 -10.79 10.29
CA ARG A 449 -1.78 -11.11 10.26
C ARG A 449 -2.60 -9.91 10.69
N GLY A 450 -3.57 -9.58 9.85
CA GLY A 450 -4.75 -8.79 10.21
C GLY A 450 -5.83 -9.71 10.73
N TRP A 451 -6.65 -9.21 11.64
CA TRP A 451 -7.83 -9.93 12.10
C TRP A 451 -8.89 -8.95 12.55
N TYR A 452 -10.12 -9.19 12.10
CA TYR A 452 -11.31 -8.49 12.58
C TYR A 452 -12.43 -9.47 12.98
N THR A 453 -13.27 -9.04 13.92
CA THR A 453 -14.45 -9.80 14.34
C THR A 453 -15.32 -10.18 13.13
N ASN A 454 -15.73 -11.44 13.06
CA ASN A 454 -16.52 -12.04 11.97
C ASN A 454 -15.84 -12.13 10.58
N VAL A 455 -14.61 -11.63 10.44
CA VAL A 455 -13.83 -11.75 9.20
C VAL A 455 -12.73 -12.79 9.32
N GLY A 456 -12.11 -12.91 10.51
CA GLY A 456 -11.06 -13.89 10.77
C GLY A 456 -9.67 -13.37 10.38
N TYR A 457 -8.67 -14.26 10.31
CA TYR A 457 -7.31 -13.82 10.00
C TYR A 457 -7.09 -13.64 8.51
N ILE A 458 -6.42 -12.56 8.11
CA ILE A 458 -5.86 -12.35 6.77
C ILE A 458 -4.34 -12.30 6.89
N ASN A 459 -3.64 -13.14 6.12
CA ASN A 459 -2.21 -13.37 6.30
C ASN A 459 -1.41 -12.81 5.12
N ALA A 460 -0.37 -12.04 5.45
CA ALA A 460 0.72 -11.69 4.55
C ALA A 460 2.01 -12.33 5.06
N ARG A 461 2.64 -13.16 4.24
CA ARG A 461 3.75 -14.01 4.68
C ARG A 461 4.90 -14.01 3.68
N LEU A 462 6.12 -13.86 4.21
CA LEU A 462 7.36 -14.21 3.53
C LEU A 462 7.70 -15.67 3.86
N ASP A 463 7.62 -16.55 2.85
CA ASP A 463 8.00 -17.98 2.94
C ASP A 463 9.50 -18.20 2.70
N SER A 464 10.24 -17.16 2.33
CA SER A 464 11.70 -17.13 2.24
C SER A 464 12.34 -16.57 3.52
N THR A 465 13.65 -16.79 3.64
CA THR A 465 14.45 -16.23 4.72
C THR A 465 14.43 -14.70 4.70
N LEU A 466 14.33 -14.06 5.87
CA LEU A 466 14.50 -12.62 5.97
C LEU A 466 15.93 -12.20 5.55
N PRO A 467 16.09 -11.12 4.78
CA PRO A 467 17.39 -10.59 4.41
C PRO A 467 18.05 -9.90 5.63
N THR A 468 18.81 -10.66 6.42
CA THR A 468 19.56 -10.14 7.58
C THR A 468 20.93 -9.58 7.21
N LYS A 469 21.30 -9.65 5.93
CA LYS A 469 22.50 -9.07 5.34
C LYS A 469 22.10 -8.24 4.11
N PRO A 470 22.94 -7.29 3.68
CA PRO A 470 22.69 -6.58 2.44
C PRO A 470 22.48 -7.54 1.27
N VAL A 471 21.45 -7.27 0.46
CA VAL A 471 21.15 -7.98 -0.78
C VAL A 471 21.83 -7.27 -1.95
N SER A 472 22.18 -8.04 -2.98
CA SER A 472 22.92 -7.56 -4.14
C SER A 472 22.56 -8.40 -5.36
N GLY A 473 22.58 -7.80 -6.56
CA GLY A 473 22.22 -8.51 -7.79
C GLY A 473 20.72 -8.79 -7.86
N VAL A 474 20.34 -10.05 -8.09
CA VAL A 474 18.94 -10.47 -8.21
C VAL A 474 18.53 -11.24 -6.95
N TRP A 475 17.53 -10.73 -6.25
CA TRP A 475 16.95 -11.36 -5.07
C TRP A 475 15.58 -11.98 -5.39
N SER A 476 15.48 -13.30 -5.28
CA SER A 476 14.21 -14.02 -5.42
C SER A 476 13.69 -14.48 -4.06
N PHE A 477 12.40 -14.25 -3.81
CA PHE A 477 11.75 -14.61 -2.56
C PHE A 477 10.33 -15.11 -2.77
N LYS A 478 9.89 -16.05 -1.93
CA LYS A 478 8.56 -16.64 -1.97
C LYS A 478 7.65 -15.98 -0.95
N VAL A 479 6.40 -15.74 -1.33
CA VAL A 479 5.37 -15.19 -0.45
C VAL A 479 4.09 -16.02 -0.50
N SER A 480 3.29 -15.89 0.57
CA SER A 480 1.91 -16.36 0.64
C SER A 480 1.00 -15.23 1.15
N LEU A 481 0.02 -14.86 0.33
CA LEU A 481 -0.99 -13.83 0.59
C LEU A 481 -2.35 -14.52 0.57
N LYS A 482 -2.91 -14.85 1.75
CA LYS A 482 -3.98 -15.85 1.83
C LYS A 482 -4.87 -15.68 3.06
N PRO A 483 -6.08 -16.27 3.08
CA PRO A 483 -6.84 -16.39 4.31
C PRO A 483 -6.04 -17.15 5.37
N GLY A 484 -6.10 -16.65 6.59
CA GLY A 484 -5.62 -17.30 7.80
C GLY A 484 -6.71 -18.14 8.47
N SER A 485 -6.49 -18.51 9.73
CA SER A 485 -7.45 -19.31 10.50
C SER A 485 -8.78 -18.57 10.67
N GLY A 486 -9.88 -19.20 10.24
CA GLY A 486 -11.21 -18.59 10.27
C GLY A 486 -11.39 -17.38 9.35
N GLY A 487 -10.39 -17.05 8.53
CA GLY A 487 -10.43 -15.95 7.57
C GLY A 487 -11.38 -16.24 6.41
N ILE A 488 -12.14 -15.23 6.00
CA ILE A 488 -12.84 -15.25 4.71
C ILE A 488 -11.83 -15.20 3.54
N PRO A 489 -12.22 -15.56 2.30
CA PRO A 489 -11.32 -15.51 1.16
C PRO A 489 -10.69 -14.12 0.95
N VAL A 490 -9.40 -14.09 0.67
CA VAL A 490 -8.69 -12.89 0.19
C VAL A 490 -9.26 -12.49 -1.16
N THR A 491 -9.64 -11.22 -1.30
CA THR A 491 -10.20 -10.65 -2.53
C THR A 491 -9.13 -9.94 -3.36
N HIS A 492 -8.10 -9.38 -2.72
CA HIS A 492 -7.00 -8.70 -3.39
C HIS A 492 -5.67 -8.95 -2.68
N HIS A 493 -4.57 -8.88 -3.43
CA HIS A 493 -3.24 -8.95 -2.88
C HIS A 493 -2.32 -7.95 -3.57
N ILE A 494 -1.32 -7.46 -2.85
CA ILE A 494 -0.29 -6.57 -3.38
C ILE A 494 1.04 -6.75 -2.65
N VAL A 495 2.13 -6.61 -3.40
CA VAL A 495 3.51 -6.59 -2.94
C VAL A 495 4.16 -5.34 -3.48
N LEU A 496 4.68 -4.52 -2.58
CA LEU A 496 5.24 -3.22 -2.88
C LEU A 496 6.68 -3.12 -2.38
N LEU A 497 7.47 -2.34 -3.09
CA LEU A 497 8.79 -1.88 -2.67
C LEU A 497 8.69 -0.40 -2.28
N ASP A 498 9.24 -0.04 -1.12
CA ASP A 498 9.38 1.33 -0.63
C ASP A 498 8.11 2.17 -0.44
N ALA A 499 6.94 1.52 -0.44
CA ALA A 499 5.66 2.17 -0.15
C ALA A 499 5.64 2.78 1.27
N ASN A 500 5.24 4.04 1.40
CA ASN A 500 4.97 4.74 2.65
C ASN A 500 3.53 5.26 2.67
N PHE A 501 2.59 4.41 3.07
CA PHE A 501 1.17 4.75 3.08
C PHE A 501 0.84 5.96 3.96
N HIS A 502 1.61 6.21 5.03
CA HIS A 502 1.40 7.37 5.90
C HIS A 502 1.86 8.69 5.30
N ALA A 503 2.81 8.63 4.37
CA ALA A 503 3.28 9.79 3.62
C ALA A 503 2.65 9.85 2.22
N GLY A 504 1.65 9.00 1.94
CA GLY A 504 1.04 8.91 0.62
C GLY A 504 1.98 8.39 -0.48
N ILE A 505 3.13 7.80 -0.14
CA ILE A 505 4.07 7.25 -1.12
C ILE A 505 3.58 5.85 -1.51
N PRO A 506 3.17 5.61 -2.77
CA PRO A 506 2.59 4.34 -3.17
C PRO A 506 3.62 3.20 -3.25
N GLY A 507 4.90 3.54 -3.48
CA GLY A 507 5.96 2.57 -3.73
C GLY A 507 5.88 1.93 -5.12
N THR A 508 6.83 1.03 -5.41
CA THR A 508 6.87 0.27 -6.66
C THR A 508 6.11 -1.05 -6.51
N VAL A 509 5.13 -1.32 -7.38
CA VAL A 509 4.41 -2.60 -7.40
C VAL A 509 5.31 -3.70 -7.95
N LEU A 510 5.59 -4.71 -7.14
CA LEU A 510 6.30 -5.92 -7.58
C LEU A 510 5.32 -7.04 -7.99
N LYS A 511 4.15 -7.10 -7.34
CA LYS A 511 3.07 -8.03 -7.68
C LYS A 511 1.74 -7.49 -7.17
N GLN A 512 0.68 -7.60 -7.96
CA GLN A 512 -0.69 -7.38 -7.52
C GLN A 512 -1.64 -8.34 -8.24
N GLY A 513 -2.88 -8.43 -7.76
CA GLY A 513 -3.95 -9.13 -8.44
C GLY A 513 -5.16 -9.40 -7.54
N SER A 514 -6.17 -10.03 -8.13
CA SER A 514 -7.33 -10.54 -7.39
C SER A 514 -7.02 -11.85 -6.67
N GLY A 515 -7.80 -12.14 -5.64
CA GLY A 515 -7.69 -13.35 -4.84
C GLY A 515 -6.44 -13.41 -3.98
N GLY A 516 -6.29 -14.53 -3.26
CA GLY A 516 -5.03 -14.88 -2.61
C GLY A 516 -3.97 -15.33 -3.63
N TRP A 517 -2.70 -15.16 -3.28
CA TRP A 517 -1.57 -15.52 -4.14
C TRP A 517 -0.45 -16.20 -3.37
N ILE A 518 0.15 -17.21 -3.98
CA ILE A 518 1.36 -17.88 -3.49
C ILE A 518 2.31 -18.00 -4.67
N GLY A 519 3.51 -17.46 -4.53
CA GLY A 519 4.47 -17.48 -5.63
C GLY A 519 5.81 -16.89 -5.27
N THR A 520 6.68 -16.88 -6.26
CA THR A 520 8.03 -16.31 -6.16
C THR A 520 8.03 -14.96 -6.87
N ILE A 521 8.58 -13.95 -6.21
CA ILE A 521 8.88 -12.65 -6.78
C ILE A 521 10.39 -12.56 -6.96
N THR A 522 10.81 -11.89 -8.04
CA THR A 522 12.21 -11.60 -8.29
C THR A 522 12.39 -10.09 -8.36
N LEU A 523 13.34 -9.59 -7.58
CA LEU A 523 13.71 -8.19 -7.51
C LEU A 523 15.15 -8.03 -8.00
N ASP A 524 15.36 -7.27 -9.06
CA ASP A 524 16.70 -6.87 -9.47
C ASP A 524 17.16 -5.67 -8.64
N THR A 525 17.91 -5.96 -7.58
CA THR A 525 18.40 -4.93 -6.66
C THR A 525 19.42 -4.01 -7.29
N ARG A 526 19.98 -4.33 -8.46
CA ARG A 526 20.89 -3.43 -9.23
C ARG A 526 20.18 -2.20 -9.77
N MET A 527 18.84 -2.25 -9.83
CA MET A 527 18.01 -1.10 -10.20
C MET A 527 17.69 -0.20 -9.00
N LEU A 528 18.13 -0.58 -7.80
CA LEU A 528 17.91 0.17 -6.58
C LEU A 528 19.19 0.87 -6.14
N VAL A 529 19.03 2.02 -5.49
CA VAL A 529 20.13 2.72 -4.83
C VAL A 529 20.70 1.84 -3.70
N ASN A 530 22.01 1.93 -3.46
CA ASN A 530 22.57 1.29 -2.27
C ASN A 530 22.06 2.00 -1.01
N GLY A 531 21.57 1.24 -0.04
CA GLY A 531 20.96 1.82 1.16
C GLY A 531 19.78 1.03 1.71
N PRO A 532 19.01 1.64 2.64
CA PRO A 532 17.85 1.02 3.25
C PRO A 532 16.64 1.03 2.31
N HIS A 533 15.96 -0.11 2.24
CA HIS A 533 14.72 -0.32 1.50
C HIS A 533 13.72 -1.08 2.37
N LYS A 534 12.45 -1.11 1.95
CA LYS A 534 11.39 -1.89 2.60
C LYS A 534 10.55 -2.64 1.59
N LEU A 535 10.29 -3.91 1.88
CA LEU A 535 9.33 -4.74 1.18
C LEU A 535 8.03 -4.76 1.99
N ILE A 536 6.91 -4.50 1.34
CA ILE A 536 5.57 -4.58 1.93
C ILE A 536 4.79 -5.69 1.26
N LEU A 537 4.22 -6.58 2.08
CA LEU A 537 3.31 -7.64 1.65
C LEU A 537 1.92 -7.32 2.20
N ARG A 538 0.88 -7.33 1.37
CA ARG A 538 -0.49 -7.07 1.81
C ARG A 538 -1.46 -8.05 1.17
N ALA A 539 -2.35 -8.57 2.00
CA ALA A 539 -3.51 -9.35 1.58
C ALA A 539 -4.76 -8.67 2.12
N ASP A 540 -5.79 -8.56 1.29
CA ASP A 540 -7.04 -7.86 1.58
C ASP A 540 -8.22 -8.83 1.45
N ALA A 541 -9.19 -8.71 2.35
CA ALA A 541 -10.46 -9.41 2.26
C ALA A 541 -11.62 -8.47 2.47
N ASP A 542 -12.41 -8.26 1.42
CA ASP A 542 -13.60 -7.43 1.48
C ASP A 542 -14.69 -8.14 2.28
N ALA A 543 -14.99 -7.59 3.45
CA ALA A 543 -16.01 -8.09 4.34
C ALA A 543 -17.41 -7.74 3.78
N PRO A 544 -18.42 -8.61 4.01
CA PRO A 544 -19.79 -8.33 3.60
C PRO A 544 -20.37 -7.02 4.15
N ALA A 545 -19.81 -6.49 5.24
CA ALA A 545 -20.19 -5.22 5.84
C ALA A 545 -19.72 -3.98 5.04
N GLY A 546 -19.01 -4.16 3.93
CA GLY A 546 -18.52 -3.07 3.08
C GLY A 546 -17.20 -2.44 3.54
N SER A 547 -16.45 -3.15 4.38
CA SER A 547 -15.10 -2.79 4.85
C SER A 547 -14.13 -3.90 4.47
N THR A 548 -12.84 -3.60 4.41
CA THR A 548 -11.77 -4.53 4.04
C THR A 548 -10.89 -4.78 5.26
N ASP A 549 -10.73 -6.05 5.64
CA ASP A 549 -9.70 -6.49 6.59
C ASP A 549 -8.42 -6.79 5.83
N SER A 550 -7.29 -6.30 6.33
CA SER A 550 -6.00 -6.52 5.69
C SER A 550 -4.95 -6.99 6.68
N GLY A 551 -4.19 -8.01 6.27
CA GLY A 551 -2.93 -8.35 6.89
C GLY A 551 -1.79 -7.71 6.11
N VAL A 552 -0.96 -6.92 6.79
CA VAL A 552 0.18 -6.23 6.16
C VAL A 552 1.47 -6.57 6.89
N MET A 553 2.50 -6.90 6.13
CA MET A 553 3.85 -7.16 6.62
C MET A 553 4.81 -6.12 6.07
N VAL A 554 5.68 -5.57 6.92
CA VAL A 554 6.76 -4.67 6.51
C VAL A 554 8.11 -5.28 6.85
N ILE A 555 8.98 -5.37 5.85
CA ILE A 555 10.29 -6.03 5.93
C ILE A 555 11.36 -5.04 5.49
N PRO A 556 12.14 -4.46 6.41
CA PRO A 556 13.31 -3.67 6.04
C PRO A 556 14.41 -4.58 5.50
N PHE A 557 15.16 -4.07 4.52
CA PHE A 557 16.36 -4.72 4.00
C PHE A 557 17.36 -3.67 3.51
N MET A 558 18.62 -4.07 3.34
CA MET A 558 19.68 -3.20 2.84
C MET A 558 20.09 -3.66 1.44
N VAL A 559 20.28 -2.74 0.50
CA VAL A 559 20.86 -3.00 -0.82
C VAL A 559 22.33 -2.58 -0.81
N GLN A 560 23.19 -3.45 -1.35
CA GLN A 560 24.62 -3.19 -1.55
C GLN A 560 25.11 -3.86 -2.84
N ASN A 561 24.94 -3.15 -3.95
CA ASN A 561 25.51 -3.47 -5.27
C ASN A 561 26.98 -3.04 -5.37
N PRO A 562 27.78 -3.76 -6.18
CA PRO A 562 29.20 -3.48 -6.39
C PRO A 562 29.48 -2.19 -7.15
#